data_AF-A0A0G1FD42-F1
#
_entry.id   AF-A0A0G1FD42-F1
#
_cell.length_a   1.000
_cell.length_b   1.000
_cell.length_c   1.000
_cell.angle_alpha   90.00
_cell.angle_beta   90.00
_cell.angle_gamma   90.00
#
_symmetry.space_group_name_H-M   'P 1'
#
loop_
_entity.id
_entity.type
_entity.pdbx_description
1 polymer ?
#
loop_
_entity_poly.entity_id
_entity_poly.type
_entity_poly.pdbx_seq_one_letter_code
_entity_poly.pdbx_strand_id
1 'polypeptide(L)'
;MLADNESLFSRFKDVHDRYIQDCITNKQEFNTVGAEVLEVIRKYENQLVGSTERSQYSKFSTQLSEKFWSGVRQLFPKIDFVGVK
;
A
#
# COMPACT_ATOMS: atom_id res chain seq x y z
N MET A 1 -13.97 7.98 7.58
CA MET A 1 -13.68 7.20 6.35
C MET A 1 -12.45 7.69 5.58
N LEU A 2 -12.17 8.99 5.43
CA LEU A 2 -10.85 9.47 4.95
C LEU A 2 -9.82 9.69 6.09
N ALA A 3 -10.25 10.26 7.21
CA ALA A 3 -9.36 10.60 8.34
C ALA A 3 -8.70 9.38 9.03
N ASP A 4 -9.39 8.24 9.01
CA ASP A 4 -8.92 6.97 9.58
C ASP A 4 -7.70 6.43 8.82
N ASN A 5 -7.75 6.52 7.48
CA ASN A 5 -6.67 6.08 6.62
C ASN A 5 -5.47 7.03 6.69
N GLU A 6 -5.70 8.33 6.82
CA GLU A 6 -4.62 9.33 6.93
C GLU A 6 -3.74 9.06 8.16
N SER A 7 -4.34 8.69 9.28
CA SER A 7 -3.61 8.28 10.49
C SER A 7 -2.80 7.01 10.25
N LEU A 8 -3.35 6.05 9.51
CA LEU A 8 -2.70 4.78 9.17
C LEU A 8 -1.49 4.99 8.25
N PHE A 9 -1.63 5.80 7.19
CA PHE A 9 -0.53 6.17 6.30
C PHE A 9 0.54 7.01 7.02
N SER A 10 0.14 7.94 7.90
CA SER A 10 1.08 8.72 8.70
C SER A 10 1.86 7.82 9.66
N ARG A 11 1.19 6.88 10.33
CA ARG A 11 1.83 5.91 11.22
C ARG A 11 2.78 4.99 10.44
N PHE A 12 2.37 4.52 9.27
CA PHE A 12 3.24 3.71 8.42
C PHE A 12 4.47 4.48 7.94
N LYS A 13 4.34 5.78 7.65
CA LYS A 13 5.48 6.63 7.29
C LYS A 13 6.51 6.72 8.41
N ASP A 14 6.07 6.92 9.65
CA ASP A 14 6.94 6.95 10.83
C ASP A 14 7.61 5.59 11.07
N VAL A 15 6.85 4.50 11.00
CA VAL A 15 7.39 3.13 11.14
C VAL A 15 8.35 2.78 9.99
N HIS A 16 8.06 3.22 8.77
CA HIS A 16 8.93 3.01 7.61
C HIS A 16 10.26 3.77 7.75
N ASP A 17 10.23 5.00 8.24
CA ASP A 17 11.44 5.77 8.52
C ASP A 17 12.30 5.08 9.59
N ARG A 18 11.66 4.64 10.69
CA ARG A 18 12.32 3.83 11.73
C ARG A 18 12.84 2.50 11.19
N TYR A 19 12.13 1.87 10.27
CA TYR A 19 12.57 0.64 9.61
C TYR A 19 13.76 0.88 8.69
N ILE A 20 13.86 2.03 8.01
CA ILE A 20 15.06 2.42 7.25
C ILE A 20 16.26 2.55 8.19
N GLN A 21 16.05 3.11 9.39
CA GLN A 21 17.10 3.28 10.39
C GLN A 21 17.51 1.96 11.07
N ASP A 22 16.53 1.16 11.51
CA ASP A 22 16.74 -0.15 12.14
C ASP A 22 15.71 -1.16 11.64
N CYS A 23 16.14 -1.95 10.65
CA CYS A 23 15.31 -2.97 10.01
C CYS A 23 14.99 -4.16 10.91
N ILE A 24 15.73 -4.38 12.01
CA ILE A 24 15.65 -5.62 12.79
C ILE A 24 14.61 -5.46 13.89
N THR A 25 14.72 -4.40 14.68
CA THR A 25 13.80 -4.10 15.78
C THR A 25 12.43 -3.69 15.26
N ASN A 26 12.39 -2.92 14.16
CA ASN A 26 11.13 -2.41 13.63
C ASN A 26 10.45 -3.35 12.62
N LYS A 27 11.06 -4.49 12.26
CA LYS A 27 10.47 -5.44 11.26
C LYS A 27 9.06 -5.87 11.65
N GLN A 28 8.85 -6.14 12.95
CA GLN A 28 7.57 -6.66 13.43
C GLN A 28 6.47 -5.61 13.32
N GLU A 29 6.72 -4.38 13.79
CA GLU A 29 5.76 -3.27 13.69
C GLU A 29 5.56 -2.83 12.24
N PHE A 30 6.62 -2.80 11.44
CA PHE A 30 6.57 -2.53 10.00
C PHE A 30 5.68 -3.53 9.26
N ASN A 31 5.80 -4.83 9.58
CA ASN A 31 4.95 -5.86 9.00
C ASN A 31 3.50 -5.74 9.45
N THR A 32 3.24 -5.46 10.73
CA THR A 32 1.88 -5.32 11.24
C THR A 32 1.18 -4.11 10.62
N VAL A 33 1.76 -2.92 10.73
CA VAL A 33 1.18 -1.68 10.20
C VAL A 33 1.16 -1.69 8.67
N GLY A 34 2.22 -2.20 8.06
CA GLY A 34 2.29 -2.35 6.62
C GLY A 34 1.21 -3.29 6.08
N ALA A 35 0.87 -4.37 6.79
CA ALA A 35 -0.16 -5.31 6.34
C ALA A 35 -1.54 -4.63 6.28
N GLU A 36 -1.87 -3.79 7.26
CA GLU A 36 -3.10 -2.98 7.25
C GLU A 36 -3.09 -2.00 6.07
N VAL A 37 -1.98 -1.30 5.85
CA VAL A 37 -1.83 -0.39 4.69
C VAL A 37 -1.98 -1.15 3.37
N LEU A 38 -1.38 -2.34 3.24
CA LEU A 38 -1.47 -3.19 2.05
C LEU A 38 -2.90 -3.64 1.78
N GLU A 39 -3.66 -3.97 2.84
CA GLU A 39 -5.08 -4.32 2.71
C GLU A 39 -5.89 -3.13 2.20
N VAL A 40 -5.66 -1.92 2.75
CA VAL A 40 -6.32 -0.69 2.29
C VAL A 40 -5.97 -0.44 0.82
N ILE A 41 -4.70 -0.48 0.43
CA ILE A 41 -4.23 -0.28 -0.94
C ILE A 41 -4.87 -1.29 -1.89
N ARG A 42 -4.90 -2.58 -1.53
CA ARG A 42 -5.55 -3.63 -2.33
C ARG A 42 -7.06 -3.41 -2.45
N LYS A 43 -7.71 -2.91 -1.40
CA LYS A 43 -9.14 -2.58 -1.43
C LYS A 43 -9.42 -1.41 -2.37
N TYR A 44 -8.61 -0.36 -2.33
CA TYR A 44 -8.69 0.76 -3.27
C TYR A 44 -8.40 0.32 -4.71
N GLU A 45 -7.38 -0.52 -4.91
CA GLU A 45 -7.07 -1.10 -6.21
C GLU A 45 -8.26 -1.90 -6.75
N ASN A 46 -8.84 -2.78 -5.94
CA ASN A 46 -10.00 -3.58 -6.33
C ASN A 46 -11.24 -2.71 -6.58
N GLN A 47 -11.41 -1.58 -5.88
CA GLN A 47 -12.44 -0.60 -6.22
C GLN A 47 -12.17 0.09 -7.56
N LEU A 48 -10.91 0.44 -7.86
CA LEU A 48 -10.50 1.01 -9.14
C LEU A 48 -10.74 0.03 -10.31
N VAL A 49 -10.31 -1.21 -10.15
CA VAL A 49 -10.36 -2.27 -11.17
C VAL A 49 -11.77 -2.84 -11.30
N GLY A 50 -12.45 -3.14 -10.20
CA GLY A 50 -13.80 -3.71 -10.18
C GLY A 50 -14.87 -2.76 -10.71
N SER A 51 -14.64 -1.44 -10.65
CA SER A 51 -15.47 -0.45 -11.36
C SER A 51 -15.28 -0.53 -12.88
N THR A 52 -14.09 -0.93 -13.32
CA THR A 52 -13.69 -0.97 -14.72
C THR A 52 -14.03 -2.32 -15.37
N GLU A 53 -14.08 -3.44 -14.61
CA GLU A 53 -14.49 -4.77 -15.09
C GLU A 53 -15.96 -4.87 -15.52
N ARG A 54 -16.86 -4.03 -14.99
CA ARG A 54 -18.24 -3.94 -15.51
C ARG A 54 -18.34 -3.25 -16.87
N SER A 55 -17.29 -2.54 -17.27
CA SER A 55 -17.22 -1.85 -18.56
C SER A 55 -16.27 -2.64 -19.47
N GLN A 56 -16.41 -2.54 -20.80
CA GLN A 56 -15.58 -3.28 -21.78
C GLN A 56 -14.06 -2.91 -21.77
N TYR A 57 -13.56 -2.35 -20.67
CA TYR A 57 -12.28 -1.65 -20.55
C TYR A 57 -11.27 -2.37 -19.63
N SER A 58 -11.37 -3.69 -19.40
CA SER A 58 -10.43 -4.44 -18.55
C SER A 58 -8.93 -4.24 -18.89
N LYS A 59 -8.59 -3.86 -20.14
CA LYS A 59 -7.22 -3.52 -20.54
C LYS A 59 -6.69 -2.22 -19.91
N PHE A 60 -7.57 -1.28 -19.57
CA PHE A 60 -7.22 -0.03 -18.89
C PHE A 60 -7.02 -0.24 -17.39
N SER A 61 -7.71 -1.23 -16.80
CA SER A 61 -7.55 -1.61 -15.39
C SER A 61 -6.12 -2.03 -15.07
N THR A 62 -5.48 -2.83 -15.92
CA THR A 62 -4.10 -3.30 -15.71
C THR A 62 -3.11 -2.14 -15.66
N GLN A 63 -3.16 -1.22 -16.64
CA GLN A 63 -2.32 -0.03 -16.65
C GLN A 63 -2.59 0.90 -15.45
N LEU A 64 -3.84 0.95 -14.99
CA LEU A 64 -4.23 1.80 -13.86
C LEU A 64 -3.70 1.24 -12.53
N SER A 65 -3.82 -0.07 -12.30
CA SER A 65 -3.18 -0.75 -11.15
C SER A 65 -1.67 -0.53 -11.16
N GLU A 66 -0.99 -0.72 -12.30
CA GLU A 66 0.45 -0.51 -12.39
C GLU A 66 0.86 0.91 -12.02
N LYS A 67 0.15 1.93 -12.53
CA LYS A 67 0.41 3.33 -12.17
C LYS A 67 0.14 3.63 -10.69
N PHE A 68 -0.93 3.05 -10.14
CA PHE A 68 -1.27 3.19 -8.73
C PHE A 68 -0.17 2.60 -7.84
N TRP A 69 0.25 1.36 -8.09
CA TRP A 69 1.36 0.73 -7.38
C TRP A 69 2.68 1.46 -7.57
N SER A 70 2.93 2.02 -8.75
CA SER A 70 4.12 2.84 -8.99
C SER A 70 4.16 4.08 -8.08
N GLY A 71 3.05 4.79 -7.93
CA GLY A 71 2.94 5.92 -7.01
C GLY A 71 3.09 5.51 -5.53
N VAL A 72 2.50 4.38 -5.14
CA VAL A 72 2.68 3.81 -3.80
C VAL A 72 4.15 3.48 -3.53
N ARG A 73 4.84 2.85 -4.48
CA ARG A 73 6.27 2.50 -4.36
C ARG A 73 7.18 3.74 -4.34
N GLN A 74 6.78 4.84 -4.98
CA GLN A 74 7.50 6.11 -4.87
C GLN A 74 7.39 6.72 -3.46
N LEU A 75 6.23 6.59 -2.82
CA LEU A 75 6.02 7.07 -1.45
C LEU A 75 6.64 6.11 -0.41
N PHE A 76 6.57 4.81 -0.68
CA PHE A 76 6.97 3.74 0.23
C PHE A 76 7.80 2.68 -0.51
N PRO A 77 9.11 2.93 -0.74
CA PRO A 77 9.96 2.05 -1.54
C PRO A 77 10.13 0.64 -0.96
N LYS A 78 9.94 0.46 0.37
CA LYS A 78 10.03 -0.85 1.01
C LYS A 78 8.68 -1.52 1.26
N ILE A 79 7.58 -1.01 0.70
CA ILE A 79 6.25 -1.59 0.96
C ILE A 79 6.12 -3.04 0.47
N ASP A 80 6.87 -3.44 -0.56
CA ASP A 80 6.91 -4.82 -1.07
C ASP A 80 7.59 -5.79 -0.08
N PHE A 81 8.37 -5.28 0.87
CA PHE A 81 8.99 -6.09 1.94
C PHE A 81 8.05 -6.35 3.11
N VAL A 82 6.89 -5.70 3.14
CA VAL A 82 5.86 -5.93 4.16
C VAL A 82 5.29 -7.34 3.99
N GLY A 83 5.37 -8.14 5.04
CA GLY A 83 4.85 -9.52 5.05
C GLY A 83 5.78 -10.54 4.39
N VAL A 84 6.94 -10.12 3.88
CA VAL A 84 7.99 -11.03 3.43
C VAL A 84 8.62 -11.66 4.68
N LYS A 85 8.36 -12.96 4.86
CA LYS A 85 8.90 -13.78 5.96
C LYS A 85 10.41 -13.90 5.85
#